data_AF-A0A7W7Z266-F1
#
_entry.id   AF-A0A7W7Z266-F1
#
_cell.length_a   1.000
_cell.length_b   1.000
_cell.length_c   1.000
_cell.angle_alpha   90.00
_cell.angle_beta   90.00
_cell.angle_gamma   90.00
#
_symmetry.space_group_name_H-M   'P 1'
#
loop_
_entity.id
_entity.type
_entity.pdbx_description
1 polymer ?
#
loop_
_entity_poly.entity_id
_entity_poly.type
_entity_poly.pdbx_seq_one_letter_code
_entity_poly.pdbx_strand_id
1 'polypeptide(L)'
;MPPDDLTDEADRVLRICTACMYCDGLCAVFPAIAGKHDFTPNDLDYLANLCHNCRGCWYACQYAPPHPFAVNLPNALAELRQRSYADYAWPRWLGAGFAANAGVVTAIVGGVTTLTLLATALLVPAEVLFAAHRGAGAFYQVVPWPIMAGAAAAALLWAVISIGVSAISYWRSIAPRASLGATLRALVPALRDIVTLRNLGGGGPGCNDASEKFSQQRRWCHHIMVAGFLASVASTLIAALYHHALAIEAPYPLTSLPVLSGGIGGVAMLIGIGGLLRLERRADRAPSAAAEVRLNLVFLVLLALVAASGLAVLALRDTPAMGLTLSLHLGLVIGSFVVLPVSKAVHGVYRSMALLRAAIDRAVPRPRRGGEE
;
A
#
# COMPACT_ATOMS: atom_id res chain seq x y z
N MET A 1 23.86 15.27 16.19
CA MET A 1 22.66 15.12 15.34
C MET A 1 21.70 16.19 15.82
N PRO A 2 21.25 17.14 14.97
CA PRO A 2 20.25 18.10 15.40
C PRO A 2 19.01 17.35 15.91
N PRO A 3 18.24 17.90 16.87
CA PRO A 3 16.99 17.31 17.30
C PRO A 3 16.14 16.97 16.06
N ASP A 4 15.67 15.73 16.00
CA ASP A 4 14.84 15.25 14.90
C ASP A 4 13.42 15.76 15.16
N ASP A 5 13.14 16.96 14.67
CA ASP A 5 11.91 17.73 14.83
C ASP A 5 10.63 16.88 14.72
N LEU A 6 10.61 15.91 13.79
CA LEU A 6 9.48 15.00 13.60
C LEU A 6 9.30 13.99 14.75
N THR A 7 10.41 13.46 15.28
CA THR A 7 10.37 12.56 16.44
C THR A 7 9.98 13.30 17.70
N ASP A 8 10.55 14.49 17.89
CA ASP A 8 10.28 15.31 19.07
C ASP A 8 8.81 15.78 19.08
N GLU A 9 8.27 16.17 17.92
CA GLU A 9 6.85 16.54 17.78
C GLU A 9 5.91 15.35 18.01
N ALA A 10 6.22 14.18 17.45
CA ALA A 10 5.42 12.97 17.66
C ALA A 10 5.41 12.55 19.14
N ASP A 11 6.56 12.58 19.81
CA ASP A 11 6.68 12.29 21.25
C ASP A 11 5.90 13.31 22.09
N ARG A 12 6.07 14.61 21.82
CA ARG A 12 5.33 15.69 22.50
C ARG A 12 3.83 15.49 22.41
N VAL A 13 3.32 15.27 21.19
CA VAL A 13 1.89 15.06 20.95
C VAL A 13 1.39 13.79 21.65
N LEU A 14 2.12 12.68 21.57
CA LEU A 14 1.74 11.43 22.22
C LEU A 14 1.76 11.49 23.75
N ARG A 15 2.67 12.26 24.36
CA ARG A 15 2.67 12.53 25.80
C ARG A 15 1.40 13.27 26.23
N ILE A 16 1.00 14.30 25.49
CA ILE A 16 -0.27 15.01 25.73
C ILE A 16 -1.45 14.06 25.55
N CYS A 17 -1.46 13.24 24.48
CA CYS A 17 -2.52 12.26 24.24
C CYS A 17 -2.62 11.23 25.37
N THR A 18 -1.50 10.74 25.90
CA THR A 18 -1.50 9.74 26.98
C THR A 18 -1.89 10.33 28.33
N ALA A 19 -1.60 11.61 28.58
CA ALA A 19 -2.07 12.30 29.77
C ALA A 19 -3.59 12.56 29.73
N CYS A 20 -4.12 12.92 28.55
CA CYS A 20 -5.52 13.30 28.39
C CYS A 20 -6.46 12.11 28.18
N MET A 21 -6.09 11.15 27.32
CA MET A 21 -6.87 9.96 26.94
C MET A 21 -8.33 10.20 26.51
N TYR A 22 -8.76 11.45 26.26
CA TYR A 22 -10.13 11.78 25.86
C TYR A 22 -10.58 11.07 24.58
N CYS A 23 -9.65 10.86 23.65
CA CYS A 23 -9.88 10.19 22.38
C CYS A 23 -9.79 8.65 22.47
N ASP A 24 -9.71 8.08 23.69
CA ASP A 24 -9.74 6.64 23.85
C ASP A 24 -11.03 6.05 23.27
N GLY A 25 -10.91 4.88 22.63
CA GLY A 25 -11.99 4.27 21.87
C GLY A 25 -12.15 4.74 20.42
N LEU A 26 -11.50 5.85 19.99
CA LEU A 26 -11.60 6.34 18.60
C LEU A 26 -10.63 5.65 17.62
N CYS A 27 -9.51 5.08 18.08
CA CYS A 27 -8.61 4.31 17.22
C CYS A 27 -7.69 3.37 18.01
N ALA A 28 -7.01 2.44 17.31
CA ALA A 28 -6.11 1.46 17.93
C ALA A 28 -4.82 2.02 18.57
N VAL A 29 -4.48 3.30 18.32
CA VAL A 29 -3.30 3.93 18.93
C VAL A 29 -3.51 4.13 20.43
N PHE A 30 -4.69 4.53 20.87
CA PHE A 30 -4.95 4.86 22.29
C PHE A 30 -4.74 3.67 23.25
N PRO A 31 -5.24 2.46 22.94
CA PRO A 31 -4.89 1.28 23.73
C PRO A 31 -3.38 1.01 23.84
N ALA A 32 -2.61 1.32 22.79
CA ALA A 32 -1.17 1.07 22.73
C ALA A 32 -0.34 2.10 23.51
N ILE A 33 -0.88 3.29 23.77
CA ILE A 33 -0.22 4.34 24.57
C ILE A 33 -0.68 4.35 26.03
N ALA A 34 -1.82 3.72 26.35
CA ALA A 34 -2.37 3.69 27.70
C ALA A 34 -1.34 3.27 28.77
N GLY A 35 -1.10 4.15 29.74
CA GLY A 35 -0.16 3.94 30.85
C GLY A 35 1.32 4.13 30.52
N LYS A 36 1.65 4.65 29.32
CA LYS A 36 3.02 5.05 28.96
C LYS A 36 3.27 6.53 29.31
N HIS A 37 4.54 6.87 29.58
CA HIS A 37 4.94 8.27 29.86
C HIS A 37 6.03 8.77 28.93
N ASP A 38 6.78 7.85 28.31
CA ASP A 38 7.84 8.12 27.33
C ASP A 38 7.72 7.14 26.17
N PHE A 39 8.21 7.54 24.99
CA PHE A 39 8.21 6.71 23.79
C PHE A 39 9.63 6.58 23.24
N THR A 40 10.08 5.35 23.07
CA THR A 40 11.34 5.09 22.37
C THR A 40 11.16 5.33 20.86
N PRO A 41 12.23 5.56 20.07
CA PRO A 41 12.13 5.66 18.61
C PRO A 41 11.37 4.48 17.98
N ASN A 42 11.58 3.26 18.48
CA ASN A 42 10.89 2.07 18.00
C ASN A 42 9.40 2.03 18.37
N ASP A 43 9.01 2.64 19.50
CA ASP A 43 7.59 2.83 19.84
C ASP A 43 6.95 3.83 18.89
N LEU A 44 7.64 4.92 18.58
CA LEU A 44 7.17 5.95 17.67
C LEU A 44 6.96 5.38 16.25
N ASP A 45 7.91 4.61 15.73
CA ASP A 45 7.78 3.88 14.45
C ASP A 45 6.57 2.94 14.41
N TYR A 46 6.37 2.20 15.51
CA TYR A 46 5.23 1.31 15.67
C TYR A 46 3.91 2.08 15.67
N LEU A 47 3.78 3.13 16.48
CA LEU A 47 2.56 3.90 16.63
C LEU A 47 2.22 4.66 15.33
N ALA A 48 3.24 5.16 14.62
CA ALA A 48 3.08 5.81 13.32
C ALA A 48 2.44 4.87 12.28
N ASN A 49 2.80 3.59 12.31
CA ASN A 49 2.24 2.56 11.43
C ASN A 49 0.96 1.90 12.00
N LEU A 50 0.71 1.96 13.31
CA LEU A 50 -0.57 1.56 13.89
C LEU A 50 -1.67 2.58 13.55
N CYS A 51 -1.30 3.85 13.38
CA CYS A 51 -2.20 4.91 12.93
C CYS A 51 -2.66 4.72 11.48
N HIS A 52 -3.98 4.66 11.30
CA HIS A 52 -4.63 4.52 9.99
C HIS A 52 -5.10 5.84 9.40
N ASN A 53 -4.74 6.98 10.02
CA ASN A 53 -5.15 8.32 9.62
C ASN A 53 -6.70 8.46 9.50
N CYS A 54 -7.43 7.91 10.47
CA CYS A 54 -8.90 8.00 10.52
C CYS A 54 -9.42 9.39 10.94
N ARG A 55 -8.55 10.22 11.54
CA ARG A 55 -8.78 11.60 11.95
C ARG A 55 -9.86 11.83 13.02
N GLY A 56 -10.47 10.79 13.57
CA GLY A 56 -11.43 10.94 14.67
C GLY A 56 -10.82 11.65 15.89
N CYS A 57 -9.56 11.36 16.21
CA CYS A 57 -8.85 12.05 17.28
C CYS A 57 -8.63 13.54 17.01
N TRP A 58 -8.55 14.00 15.76
CA TRP A 58 -8.41 15.43 15.43
C TRP A 58 -9.71 16.18 15.75
N TYR A 59 -10.84 15.70 15.24
CA TYR A 59 -12.14 16.35 15.42
C TYR A 59 -12.65 16.29 16.87
N ALA A 60 -12.16 15.34 17.67
CA ALA A 60 -12.49 15.24 19.10
C ALA A 60 -11.51 15.96 20.03
N CYS A 61 -10.35 16.42 19.54
CA CYS A 61 -9.28 16.92 20.40
C CYS A 61 -9.60 18.31 20.95
N GLN A 62 -9.60 18.44 22.28
CA GLN A 62 -9.74 19.72 22.98
C GLN A 62 -8.53 20.64 22.83
N TYR A 63 -7.40 20.07 22.39
CA TYR A 63 -6.11 20.73 22.24
C TYR A 63 -5.68 20.90 20.78
N ALA A 64 -6.54 20.57 19.81
CA ALA A 64 -6.30 20.90 18.42
C ALA A 64 -6.24 22.43 18.24
N PRO A 65 -5.56 22.94 17.20
CA PRO A 65 -5.60 24.35 16.84
C PRO A 65 -7.05 24.89 16.82
N PRO A 66 -7.27 26.12 17.32
CA PRO A 66 -6.28 27.14 17.66
C PRO A 66 -5.72 27.07 19.10
N HIS A 67 -5.96 25.99 19.86
CA HIS A 67 -5.40 25.87 21.20
C HIS A 67 -3.85 25.98 21.18
N PRO A 68 -3.20 26.64 22.16
CA PRO A 68 -1.73 26.84 22.15
C PRO A 68 -0.89 25.56 22.08
N PHE A 69 -1.40 24.43 22.56
CA PHE A 69 -0.72 23.12 22.42
C PHE A 69 -0.71 22.59 20.97
N ALA A 70 -1.60 23.09 20.11
CA ALA A 70 -1.69 22.81 18.69
C ALA A 70 -1.56 21.31 18.33
N VAL A 71 -2.28 20.44 19.05
CA VAL A 71 -2.15 18.98 18.91
C VAL A 71 -2.70 18.53 17.55
N ASN A 72 -1.84 17.91 16.73
CA ASN A 72 -2.21 17.30 15.46
C ASN A 72 -1.65 15.88 15.33
N LEU A 73 -2.20 14.94 16.11
CA LEU A 73 -1.76 13.55 16.12
C LEU A 73 -1.77 12.87 14.73
N PRO A 74 -2.80 13.06 13.88
CA PRO A 74 -2.79 12.47 12.54
C PRO A 74 -1.64 12.95 11.67
N ASN A 75 -1.31 14.24 11.71
CA ASN A 75 -0.21 14.81 10.94
C ASN A 75 1.15 14.32 11.48
N ALA A 76 1.41 14.47 12.79
CA ALA A 76 2.68 14.06 13.39
C ALA A 76 3.01 12.58 13.12
N LEU A 77 2.03 11.69 13.31
CA LEU A 77 2.20 10.27 13.00
C LEU A 77 2.25 9.97 11.50
N ALA A 78 1.71 10.82 10.62
CA ALA A 78 1.81 10.63 9.18
C ALA A 78 3.20 10.98 8.64
N GLU A 79 3.79 12.07 9.12
CA GLU A 79 5.14 12.48 8.73
C GLU A 79 6.18 11.49 9.22
N LEU A 80 6.09 11.11 10.51
CA LEU A 80 6.95 10.09 11.09
C LEU A 80 6.83 8.74 10.35
N ARG A 81 5.62 8.35 9.92
CA ARG A 81 5.40 7.11 9.16
C ARG A 81 6.13 7.12 7.82
N GLN A 82 6.18 8.26 7.13
CA GLN A 82 6.93 8.36 5.89
C GLN A 82 8.43 8.21 6.12
N ARG A 83 8.95 8.84 7.18
CA ARG A 83 10.36 8.67 7.58
C ARG A 83 10.65 7.22 7.89
N SER A 84 9.77 6.56 8.65
CA SER A 84 9.83 5.12 8.95
C SER A 84 9.94 4.28 7.67
N TYR A 85 9.15 4.55 6.63
CA TYR A 85 9.29 3.82 5.36
C TYR A 85 10.66 4.00 4.71
N ALA A 86 11.21 5.21 4.75
CA ALA A 86 12.54 5.51 4.22
C ALA A 86 13.65 4.81 5.04
N ASP A 87 13.55 4.85 6.37
CA ASP A 87 14.57 4.33 7.30
C ASP A 87 14.75 2.82 7.18
N TYR A 88 13.65 2.08 6.96
CA TYR A 88 13.65 0.63 6.79
C TYR A 88 13.77 0.18 5.33
N ALA A 89 13.83 1.10 4.36
CA ALA A 89 13.92 0.74 2.95
C ALA A 89 15.21 -0.01 2.64
N TRP A 90 15.08 -1.16 1.98
CA TRP A 90 16.22 -1.92 1.46
C TRP A 90 16.15 -2.04 -0.06
N PRO A 91 17.27 -1.81 -0.78
CA PRO A 91 18.58 -1.37 -0.26
C PRO A 91 18.55 0.07 0.29
N ARG A 92 19.47 0.43 1.20
CA ARG A 92 19.41 1.71 1.95
C ARG A 92 19.31 2.97 1.09
N TRP A 93 19.89 2.96 -0.11
CA TRP A 93 19.84 4.10 -1.03
C TRP A 93 18.42 4.38 -1.57
N LEU A 94 17.51 3.40 -1.50
CA LEU A 94 16.10 3.58 -1.86
C LEU A 94 15.35 4.51 -0.89
N GLY A 95 15.83 4.66 0.35
CA GLY A 95 15.21 5.54 1.34
C GLY A 95 15.10 6.99 0.85
N ALA A 96 16.09 7.48 0.10
CA ALA A 96 16.07 8.81 -0.50
C ALA A 96 14.92 8.99 -1.51
N GLY A 97 14.46 7.89 -2.12
CA GLY A 97 13.32 7.87 -3.05
C GLY A 97 12.00 8.28 -2.38
N PHE A 98 11.83 8.07 -1.07
CA PHE A 98 10.61 8.48 -0.37
C PHE A 98 10.46 10.00 -0.24
N ALA A 99 11.57 10.75 -0.15
CA ALA A 99 11.54 12.21 -0.08
C ALA A 99 11.19 12.85 -1.45
N ALA A 100 11.70 12.27 -2.55
CA ALA A 100 11.48 12.74 -3.92
C ALA A 100 10.36 11.98 -4.68
N ASN A 101 9.52 11.25 -3.94
CA ASN A 101 8.73 10.09 -4.42
C ASN A 101 8.06 10.25 -5.78
N ALA A 102 7.37 11.38 -6.00
CA ALA A 102 6.68 11.62 -7.27
C ALA A 102 7.64 11.66 -8.48
N GLY A 103 8.75 12.39 -8.37
CA GLY A 103 9.72 12.51 -9.46
C GLY A 103 10.44 11.20 -9.76
N VAL A 104 10.83 10.46 -8.70
CA VAL A 104 11.50 9.16 -8.84
C VAL A 104 10.56 8.12 -9.46
N VAL A 105 9.31 8.04 -8.98
CA VAL A 105 8.32 7.11 -9.55
C VAL A 105 8.04 7.45 -11.01
N THR A 106 7.79 8.72 -11.33
CA THR A 106 7.54 9.14 -12.72
C THR A 106 8.74 8.86 -13.62
N ALA A 107 9.97 9.15 -13.17
CA ALA A 107 11.18 8.92 -13.95
C ALA A 107 11.42 7.43 -14.22
N ILE A 108 11.30 6.57 -13.21
CA ILE A 108 11.55 5.14 -13.36
C ILE A 108 10.42 4.49 -14.16
N VAL A 109 9.16 4.67 -13.77
CA VAL A 109 8.03 4.05 -14.46
C VAL A 109 7.92 4.59 -15.88
N GLY A 110 8.01 5.90 -16.06
CA GLY A 110 7.97 6.55 -17.38
C GLY A 110 9.16 6.14 -18.25
N GLY A 111 10.36 6.07 -17.68
CA GLY A 111 11.57 5.63 -18.38
C GLY A 111 11.49 4.17 -18.82
N VAL A 112 11.11 3.25 -17.93
CA VAL A 112 10.91 1.83 -18.26
C VAL A 112 9.82 1.68 -19.30
N THR A 113 8.68 2.35 -19.15
CA THR A 113 7.57 2.29 -20.11
C THR A 113 7.97 2.81 -21.49
N THR A 114 8.66 3.95 -21.53
CA THR A 114 9.16 4.54 -22.78
C THR A 114 10.19 3.62 -23.43
N LEU A 115 11.11 3.05 -22.65
CA LEU A 115 12.09 2.09 -23.14
C LEU A 115 11.42 0.84 -23.71
N THR A 116 10.41 0.29 -23.03
CA THR A 116 9.63 -0.86 -23.53
C THR A 116 8.97 -0.52 -24.86
N LEU A 117 8.32 0.65 -24.97
CA LEU A 117 7.68 1.09 -26.21
C LEU A 117 8.68 1.28 -27.35
N LEU A 118 9.81 1.96 -27.09
CA LEU A 118 10.87 2.17 -28.07
C LEU A 118 11.51 0.86 -28.52
N ALA A 119 11.81 -0.04 -27.57
CA ALA A 119 12.35 -1.35 -27.89
C ALA A 119 11.40 -2.16 -28.76
N THR A 120 10.10 -2.18 -28.46
CA THR A 120 9.11 -2.84 -29.32
C THR A 120 9.05 -2.18 -30.70
N ALA A 121 9.00 -0.85 -30.78
CA ALA A 121 8.89 -0.13 -32.05
C ALA A 121 10.12 -0.30 -32.96
N LEU A 122 11.32 -0.49 -32.39
CA LEU A 122 12.56 -0.62 -33.14
C LEU A 122 12.94 -2.07 -33.47
N LEU A 123 12.57 -3.03 -32.62
CA LEU A 123 13.00 -4.43 -32.74
C LEU A 123 11.94 -5.35 -33.35
N VAL A 124 10.66 -4.95 -33.34
CA VAL A 124 9.56 -5.74 -33.90
C VAL A 124 9.20 -5.18 -35.29
N PRO A 125 9.20 -6.00 -36.36
CA PRO A 125 8.79 -5.55 -37.69
C PRO A 125 7.38 -4.94 -37.66
N ALA A 126 7.17 -3.86 -38.42
CA ALA A 126 5.91 -3.12 -38.39
C ALA A 126 4.72 -3.99 -38.80
N GLU A 127 4.93 -4.94 -39.71
CA GLU A 127 3.90 -5.88 -40.17
C GLU A 127 3.45 -6.79 -39.03
N VAL A 128 4.36 -7.15 -38.13
CA VAL A 128 4.04 -7.92 -36.92
C VAL A 128 3.41 -6.99 -35.90
N LEU A 129 4.03 -5.86 -35.56
CA LEU A 129 3.55 -4.96 -34.51
C LEU A 129 2.09 -4.49 -34.70
N PHE A 130 1.69 -4.22 -35.95
CA PHE A 130 0.36 -3.77 -36.32
C PHE A 130 -0.53 -4.88 -36.92
N ALA A 131 -0.15 -6.16 -36.81
CA ALA A 131 -1.02 -7.26 -37.19
C ALA A 131 -2.12 -7.52 -36.15
N ALA A 132 -3.28 -7.99 -36.63
CA ALA A 132 -4.29 -8.61 -35.78
C ALA A 132 -3.88 -10.07 -35.51
N HIS A 133 -3.31 -10.34 -34.34
CA HIS A 133 -2.83 -11.67 -33.99
C HIS A 133 -3.96 -12.51 -33.38
N ARG A 134 -4.41 -13.53 -34.10
CA ARG A 134 -5.48 -14.44 -33.66
C ARG A 134 -4.91 -15.86 -33.58
N GLY A 135 -5.17 -16.55 -32.46
CA GLY A 135 -4.70 -17.92 -32.23
C GLY A 135 -3.67 -18.06 -31.12
N ALA A 136 -3.41 -19.29 -30.69
CA ALA A 136 -2.47 -19.60 -29.60
C ALA A 136 -1.08 -19.02 -29.86
N GLY A 137 -0.48 -18.42 -28.84
CA GLY A 137 0.84 -17.80 -28.92
C GLY A 137 0.87 -16.43 -29.60
N ALA A 138 -0.28 -15.84 -29.95
CA ALA A 138 -0.39 -14.54 -30.64
C ALA A 138 0.46 -13.42 -30.01
N PHE A 139 0.46 -13.32 -28.68
CA PHE A 139 1.24 -12.29 -27.97
C PHE A 139 2.75 -12.51 -28.06
N TYR A 140 3.19 -13.77 -28.18
CA TYR A 140 4.61 -14.14 -28.20
C TYR A 140 5.31 -13.79 -29.52
N GLN A 141 4.52 -13.51 -30.57
CA GLN A 141 5.03 -13.01 -31.85
C GLN A 141 5.51 -11.56 -31.72
N VAL A 142 4.87 -10.76 -30.87
CA VAL A 142 5.26 -9.36 -30.60
C VAL A 142 6.36 -9.30 -29.54
N VAL A 143 6.17 -10.00 -28.42
CA VAL A 143 7.16 -10.04 -27.33
C VAL A 143 7.44 -11.50 -26.99
N PRO A 144 8.65 -12.01 -27.31
CA PRO A 144 9.01 -13.39 -27.01
C PRO A 144 8.78 -13.74 -25.54
N TRP A 145 8.18 -14.91 -25.29
CA TRP A 145 7.83 -15.37 -23.95
C TRP A 145 8.99 -15.28 -22.93
N PRO A 146 10.24 -15.69 -23.24
CA PRO A 146 11.34 -15.61 -22.29
C PRO A 146 11.65 -14.18 -21.82
N ILE A 147 11.47 -13.20 -22.71
CA ILE A 147 11.68 -11.78 -22.39
C ILE A 147 10.56 -11.29 -21.48
N MET A 148 9.30 -11.56 -21.85
CA MET A 148 8.14 -11.12 -21.07
C MET A 148 8.13 -11.75 -19.67
N ALA A 149 8.26 -13.08 -19.60
CA ALA A 149 8.25 -13.82 -18.34
C ALA A 149 9.50 -13.50 -17.50
N GLY A 150 10.68 -13.45 -18.13
CA GLY A 150 11.94 -13.15 -17.44
C GLY A 150 11.97 -11.75 -16.84
N ALA A 151 11.55 -10.73 -17.58
CA ALA A 151 11.50 -9.36 -17.09
C ALA A 151 10.47 -9.19 -15.96
N ALA A 152 9.28 -9.78 -16.09
CA ALA A 152 8.27 -9.76 -15.05
C ALA A 152 8.74 -10.50 -13.78
N ALA A 153 9.35 -11.68 -13.92
CA ALA A 153 9.88 -12.46 -12.80
C ALA A 153 11.03 -11.73 -12.09
N ALA A 154 11.96 -11.13 -12.83
CA ALA A 154 13.05 -10.35 -12.26
C ALA A 154 12.54 -9.13 -11.47
N ALA A 155 11.59 -8.38 -12.03
CA ALA A 155 10.99 -7.23 -11.36
C ALA A 155 10.19 -7.63 -10.11
N LEU A 156 9.43 -8.74 -10.19
CA LEU A 156 8.72 -9.30 -9.04
C LEU A 156 9.68 -9.77 -7.94
N LEU A 157 10.74 -10.50 -8.31
CA LEU A 157 11.73 -11.01 -7.35
C LEU A 157 12.44 -9.85 -6.65
N TRP A 158 12.83 -8.81 -7.39
CA TRP A 158 13.35 -7.57 -6.83
C TRP A 158 12.41 -6.97 -5.78
N ALA A 159 11.12 -6.83 -6.13
CA ALA A 159 10.13 -6.25 -5.23
C ALA A 159 9.93 -7.10 -3.96
N VAL A 160 9.82 -8.42 -4.11
CA VAL A 160 9.64 -9.38 -3.01
C VAL A 160 10.84 -9.37 -2.07
N ILE A 161 12.07 -9.44 -2.59
CA ILE A 161 13.28 -9.41 -1.78
C ILE A 161 13.38 -8.07 -1.04
N SER A 162 13.18 -6.96 -1.75
CA SER A 162 13.34 -5.62 -1.18
C SER A 162 12.33 -5.35 -0.07
N ILE A 163 11.06 -5.65 -0.30
CA ILE A 163 10.00 -5.51 0.70
C ILE A 163 10.20 -6.52 1.83
N GLY A 164 10.62 -7.76 1.54
CA GLY A 164 10.87 -8.78 2.54
C GLY A 164 11.98 -8.40 3.52
N VAL A 165 13.12 -7.92 3.02
CA VAL A 165 14.23 -7.44 3.86
C VAL A 165 13.81 -6.21 4.67
N SER A 166 13.12 -5.25 4.04
CA SER A 166 12.59 -4.06 4.71
C SER A 166 11.62 -4.44 5.85
N ALA A 167 10.73 -5.41 5.59
CA ALA A 167 9.77 -5.90 6.55
C ALA A 167 10.42 -6.63 7.73
N ILE A 168 11.44 -7.46 7.48
CA ILE A 168 12.21 -8.13 8.54
C ILE A 168 12.92 -7.09 9.40
N SER A 169 13.51 -6.06 8.78
CA SER A 169 14.20 -4.98 9.50
C SER A 169 13.23 -4.20 10.40
N TYR A 170 12.08 -3.80 9.87
CA TYR A 170 11.02 -3.14 10.62
C TYR A 170 10.49 -4.01 11.76
N TRP A 171 10.17 -5.28 11.48
CA TRP A 171 9.67 -6.22 12.50
C TRP A 171 10.67 -6.37 13.64
N ARG A 172 11.96 -6.54 13.36
CA ARG A 172 13.00 -6.65 14.41
C ARG A 172 13.09 -5.40 15.28
N SER A 173 12.77 -4.23 14.74
CA SER A 173 12.74 -2.97 15.50
C SER A 173 11.53 -2.88 16.42
N ILE A 174 10.35 -3.24 15.91
CA ILE A 174 9.11 -3.06 16.65
C ILE A 174 8.69 -4.27 17.49
N ALA A 175 9.16 -5.49 17.21
CA ALA A 175 8.63 -6.71 17.81
C ALA A 175 8.71 -6.68 19.35
N PRO A 176 7.59 -6.93 20.05
CA PRO A 176 7.60 -6.99 21.50
C PRO A 176 8.32 -8.27 21.96
N ARG A 177 8.84 -8.26 23.19
CA ARG A 177 9.31 -9.48 23.85
C ARG A 177 8.11 -10.33 24.24
N ALA A 178 7.79 -11.34 23.42
CA ALA A 178 6.66 -12.23 23.63
C ALA A 178 7.06 -13.69 23.38
N SER A 179 6.41 -14.63 24.08
CA SER A 179 6.58 -16.05 23.82
C SER A 179 5.95 -16.45 22.49
N LEU A 180 6.45 -17.54 21.87
CA LEU A 180 5.88 -18.07 20.63
C LEU A 180 4.37 -18.33 20.77
N GLY A 181 3.93 -18.86 21.91
CA GLY A 181 2.51 -19.13 22.17
C GLY A 181 1.65 -17.85 22.20
N ALA A 182 2.17 -16.73 22.73
CA ALA A 182 1.46 -15.46 22.70
C ALA A 182 1.33 -14.91 21.27
N THR A 183 2.42 -14.99 20.48
CA THR A 183 2.43 -14.59 19.07
C THR A 183 1.42 -15.40 18.25
N LEU A 184 1.38 -16.73 18.41
CA LEU A 184 0.44 -17.59 17.69
C LEU A 184 -1.02 -17.27 18.03
N ARG A 185 -1.34 -17.02 19.31
CA ARG A 185 -2.70 -16.62 19.73
C ARG A 185 -3.11 -15.26 19.15
N ALA A 186 -2.16 -14.36 18.93
CA ALA A 186 -2.40 -13.02 18.39
C ALA A 186 -2.64 -13.00 16.87
N LEU A 187 -2.27 -14.06 16.14
CA LEU A 187 -2.41 -14.13 14.68
C LEU A 187 -3.87 -13.99 14.22
N VAL A 188 -4.80 -14.73 14.82
CA VAL A 188 -6.21 -14.71 14.38
C VAL A 188 -6.85 -13.33 14.58
N PRO A 189 -6.74 -12.68 15.76
CA PRO A 189 -7.20 -11.31 15.93
C PRO A 189 -6.54 -10.31 14.97
N ALA A 190 -5.23 -10.41 14.76
CA ALA A 190 -4.50 -9.53 13.86
C ALA A 190 -4.98 -9.68 12.40
N LEU A 191 -5.08 -10.92 11.91
CA LEU A 191 -5.59 -11.24 10.58
C LEU A 191 -7.01 -10.73 10.39
N ARG A 192 -7.87 -10.87 11.40
CA ARG A 192 -9.23 -10.30 11.36
C ARG A 192 -9.21 -8.78 11.21
N ASP A 193 -8.38 -8.08 11.98
CA ASP A 193 -8.27 -6.62 11.91
C ASP A 193 -7.72 -6.16 10.55
N ILE A 194 -6.76 -6.90 9.97
CA ILE A 194 -6.19 -6.67 8.63
C ILE A 194 -7.24 -6.87 7.54
N VAL A 195 -7.86 -8.06 7.47
CA VAL A 195 -8.80 -8.43 6.41
C VAL A 195 -10.08 -7.62 6.48
N THR A 196 -10.55 -7.25 7.67
CA THR A 196 -11.76 -6.41 7.78
C THR A 196 -11.47 -4.93 7.60
N LEU A 197 -10.19 -4.52 7.60
CA LEU A 197 -9.75 -3.13 7.69
C LEU A 197 -10.41 -2.39 8.86
N ARG A 198 -10.55 -3.05 10.02
CA ARG A 198 -11.25 -2.52 11.20
C ARG A 198 -10.75 -1.13 11.60
N ASN A 199 -9.44 -0.93 11.53
CA ASN A 199 -8.78 0.31 11.92
C ASN A 199 -8.95 1.45 10.90
N LEU A 200 -9.41 1.12 9.69
CA LEU A 200 -9.91 2.09 8.70
C LEU A 200 -11.39 2.46 8.94
N GLY A 201 -11.96 2.03 10.07
CA GLY A 201 -13.28 2.40 10.55
C GLY A 201 -13.27 3.19 11.86
N GLY A 202 -12.12 3.71 12.32
CA GLY A 202 -12.04 4.59 13.50
C GLY A 202 -12.66 3.99 14.77
N GLY A 203 -12.41 2.70 15.05
CA GLY A 203 -13.00 2.01 16.21
C GLY A 203 -14.42 1.47 15.98
N GLY A 204 -15.05 1.76 14.84
CA GLY A 204 -16.42 1.33 14.54
C GLY A 204 -17.15 2.30 13.60
N PRO A 205 -17.39 3.57 14.00
CA PRO A 205 -18.28 4.50 13.30
C PRO A 205 -17.78 4.96 11.93
N GLY A 206 -16.46 5.01 11.69
CA GLY A 206 -15.87 5.39 10.40
C GLY A 206 -14.66 6.31 10.54
N CYS A 207 -14.19 6.84 9.42
CA CYS A 207 -13.17 7.87 9.37
C CYS A 207 -13.80 9.25 9.13
N ASN A 208 -13.14 10.28 9.64
CA ASN A 208 -13.48 11.69 9.43
C ASN A 208 -12.67 12.25 8.26
N ASP A 209 -13.13 12.00 7.04
CA ASP A 209 -12.38 12.35 5.84
C ASP A 209 -12.48 13.85 5.50
N ALA A 210 -13.69 14.35 5.34
CA ALA A 210 -13.98 15.71 4.87
C ALA A 210 -14.51 16.66 5.96
N SER A 211 -14.96 16.12 7.09
CA SER A 211 -15.55 16.88 8.22
C SER A 211 -15.59 16.02 9.48
N GLU A 212 -16.15 16.56 10.56
CA GLU A 212 -16.46 15.86 11.82
C GLU A 212 -17.45 14.68 11.67
N LYS A 213 -18.08 14.51 10.50
CA LYS A 213 -18.98 13.38 10.25
C LYS A 213 -18.20 12.10 9.94
N PHE A 214 -18.53 11.01 10.63
CA PHE A 214 -17.99 9.69 10.36
C PHE A 214 -18.50 9.11 9.04
N SER A 215 -17.61 8.42 8.32
CA SER A 215 -17.91 7.75 7.06
C SER A 215 -17.15 6.44 6.90
N GLN A 216 -17.80 5.43 6.32
CA GLN A 216 -17.16 4.16 5.94
C GLN A 216 -16.64 4.18 4.50
N GLN A 217 -16.79 5.29 3.76
CA GLN A 217 -16.48 5.33 2.33
C GLN A 217 -15.02 4.95 2.05
N ARG A 218 -14.06 5.46 2.83
CA ARG A 218 -12.64 5.09 2.66
C ARG A 218 -12.43 3.59 2.80
N ARG A 219 -13.06 2.96 3.79
CA ARG A 219 -12.98 1.51 4.03
C ARG A 219 -13.55 0.71 2.86
N TRP A 220 -14.74 1.07 2.38
CA TRP A 220 -15.37 0.39 1.25
C TRP A 220 -14.60 0.55 -0.05
N CYS A 221 -14.19 1.77 -0.40
CA CYS A 221 -13.41 2.02 -1.61
C CYS A 221 -12.05 1.29 -1.56
N HIS A 222 -11.42 1.23 -0.39
CA HIS A 222 -10.19 0.47 -0.21
C HIS A 222 -10.41 -1.05 -0.33
N HIS A 223 -11.51 -1.59 0.22
CA HIS A 223 -11.86 -3.00 0.05
C HIS A 223 -12.11 -3.37 -1.41
N ILE A 224 -12.88 -2.55 -2.13
CA ILE A 224 -13.14 -2.74 -3.56
C ILE A 224 -11.82 -2.73 -4.36
N MET A 225 -10.93 -1.77 -4.06
CA MET A 225 -9.61 -1.70 -4.70
C MET A 225 -8.75 -2.94 -4.40
N VAL A 226 -8.64 -3.36 -3.14
CA VAL A 226 -7.84 -4.53 -2.75
C VAL A 226 -8.42 -5.82 -3.31
N ALA A 227 -9.74 -6.00 -3.26
CA ALA A 227 -10.40 -7.15 -3.86
C ALA A 227 -10.14 -7.23 -5.37
N GLY A 228 -10.20 -6.08 -6.06
CA GLY A 228 -9.86 -6.00 -7.47
C GLY A 228 -8.39 -6.38 -7.75
N PHE A 229 -7.45 -5.85 -6.95
CA PHE A 229 -6.03 -6.20 -7.06
C PHE A 229 -5.79 -7.70 -6.84
N LEU A 230 -6.41 -8.30 -5.81
CA LEU A 230 -6.29 -9.73 -5.55
C LEU A 230 -6.89 -10.58 -6.68
N ALA A 231 -7.99 -10.15 -7.30
CA ALA A 231 -8.56 -10.80 -8.46
C ALA A 231 -7.63 -10.72 -9.70
N SER A 232 -6.95 -9.58 -9.92
CA SER A 232 -5.94 -9.45 -10.96
C SER A 232 -4.71 -10.34 -10.70
N VAL A 233 -4.25 -10.45 -9.44
CA VAL A 233 -3.18 -11.41 -9.07
C VAL A 233 -3.64 -12.85 -9.33
N ALA A 234 -4.86 -13.20 -8.95
CA ALA A 234 -5.44 -14.52 -9.21
C ALA A 234 -5.47 -14.82 -10.71
N SER A 235 -5.85 -13.85 -11.55
CA SER A 235 -5.79 -13.96 -13.02
C SER A 235 -4.39 -14.35 -13.49
N THR A 236 -3.35 -13.65 -13.03
CA THR A 236 -1.96 -13.93 -13.42
C THR A 236 -1.52 -15.33 -12.96
N LEU A 237 -1.87 -15.74 -11.74
CA LEU A 237 -1.53 -17.06 -11.22
C LEU A 237 -2.25 -18.20 -11.97
N ILE A 238 -3.54 -18.01 -12.30
CA ILE A 238 -4.31 -18.99 -13.07
C ILE A 238 -3.78 -19.07 -14.51
N ALA A 239 -3.43 -17.93 -15.13
CA ALA A 239 -2.80 -17.92 -16.45
C ALA A 239 -1.44 -18.65 -16.45
N ALA A 240 -0.61 -18.44 -15.43
CA ALA A 240 0.64 -19.16 -15.27
C ALA A 240 0.42 -20.67 -15.12
N LEU A 241 -0.60 -21.08 -14.33
CA LEU A 241 -1.00 -22.48 -14.19
C LEU A 241 -1.45 -23.06 -15.54
N TYR A 242 -2.28 -22.33 -16.29
CA TYR A 242 -2.76 -22.75 -17.62
C TYR A 242 -1.58 -22.99 -18.57
N HIS A 243 -0.62 -22.07 -18.60
CA HIS A 243 0.53 -22.19 -19.49
C HIS A 243 1.47 -23.32 -19.08
N HIS A 244 1.85 -23.42 -17.80
CA HIS A 244 2.89 -24.36 -17.35
C HIS A 244 2.39 -25.76 -17.00
N ALA A 245 1.19 -25.88 -16.43
CA ALA A 245 0.66 -27.18 -16.01
C ALA A 245 -0.31 -27.79 -17.03
N LEU A 246 -1.04 -26.96 -17.78
CA LEU A 246 -2.06 -27.42 -18.73
C LEU A 246 -1.66 -27.25 -20.20
N ALA A 247 -0.50 -26.63 -20.48
CA ALA A 247 -0.04 -26.29 -21.83
C ALA A 247 -1.07 -25.49 -22.66
N ILE A 248 -1.90 -24.68 -21.99
CA ILE A 248 -2.87 -23.81 -22.64
C ILE A 248 -2.24 -22.42 -22.79
N GLU A 249 -1.98 -22.03 -24.03
CA GLU A 249 -1.38 -20.75 -24.36
C GLU A 249 -2.42 -19.64 -24.52
N ALA A 250 -2.03 -18.42 -24.12
CA ALA A 250 -2.80 -17.22 -24.42
C ALA A 250 -2.81 -16.97 -25.95
N PRO A 251 -3.84 -16.30 -26.50
CA PRO A 251 -4.97 -15.63 -25.87
C PRO A 251 -6.08 -16.58 -25.42
N TYR A 252 -6.61 -16.34 -24.23
CA TYR A 252 -7.70 -17.13 -23.66
C TYR A 252 -9.10 -16.64 -24.09
N PRO A 253 -10.12 -17.51 -24.15
CA PRO A 253 -11.52 -17.12 -24.35
C PRO A 253 -12.00 -16.09 -23.31
N LEU A 254 -12.96 -15.23 -23.67
CA LEU A 254 -13.48 -14.19 -22.75
C LEU A 254 -14.13 -14.77 -21.48
N THR A 255 -14.65 -15.99 -21.57
CA THR A 255 -15.28 -16.71 -20.47
C THR A 255 -14.30 -17.50 -19.61
N SER A 256 -13.01 -17.49 -19.95
CA SER A 256 -11.98 -18.20 -19.18
C SER A 256 -11.75 -17.54 -17.82
N LEU A 257 -11.33 -18.36 -16.83
CA LEU A 257 -11.05 -17.87 -15.48
C LEU A 257 -10.02 -16.73 -15.43
N PRO A 258 -8.88 -16.78 -16.18
CA PRO A 258 -7.96 -15.65 -16.23
C PRO A 258 -8.64 -14.36 -16.71
N VAL A 259 -9.38 -14.40 -17.82
CA VAL A 259 -9.98 -13.19 -18.39
C VAL A 259 -11.08 -12.63 -17.49
N LEU A 260 -11.94 -13.47 -16.92
CA LEU A 260 -12.99 -13.02 -16.01
C LEU A 260 -12.43 -12.41 -14.73
N SER A 261 -11.48 -13.10 -14.08
CA SER A 261 -10.86 -12.59 -12.85
C SER A 261 -10.05 -11.32 -13.10
N GLY A 262 -9.31 -11.23 -14.22
CA GLY A 262 -8.55 -10.05 -14.60
C GLY A 262 -9.45 -8.87 -14.96
N GLY A 263 -10.51 -9.11 -15.73
CA GLY A 263 -11.48 -8.08 -16.12
C GLY A 263 -12.27 -7.53 -14.93
N ILE A 264 -12.85 -8.40 -14.10
CA ILE A 264 -13.52 -8.00 -12.86
C ILE A 264 -12.54 -7.28 -11.92
N GLY A 265 -11.32 -7.81 -11.81
CA GLY A 265 -10.26 -7.23 -10.99
C GLY A 265 -9.93 -5.80 -11.40
N GLY A 266 -9.64 -5.59 -12.69
CA GLY A 266 -9.33 -4.27 -13.24
C GLY A 266 -10.46 -3.25 -13.05
N VAL A 267 -11.71 -3.64 -13.31
CA VAL A 267 -12.88 -2.76 -13.13
C VAL A 267 -13.09 -2.41 -11.66
N ALA A 268 -13.04 -3.40 -10.76
CA ALA A 268 -13.15 -3.17 -9.33
C ALA A 268 -12.04 -2.25 -8.81
N MET A 269 -10.78 -2.47 -9.24
CA MET A 269 -9.67 -1.58 -8.90
C MET A 269 -9.96 -0.12 -9.29
N LEU A 270 -10.39 0.13 -10.53
CA LEU A 270 -10.69 1.48 -11.00
C LEU A 270 -11.83 2.14 -10.21
N ILE A 271 -12.88 1.40 -9.86
CA ILE A 271 -13.99 1.91 -9.02
C ILE A 271 -13.46 2.30 -7.64
N GLY A 272 -12.70 1.41 -6.99
CA GLY A 272 -12.12 1.64 -5.67
C GLY A 272 -11.16 2.85 -5.67
N ILE A 273 -10.27 2.93 -6.66
CA ILE A 273 -9.33 4.05 -6.84
C ILE A 273 -10.08 5.36 -7.10
N GLY A 274 -11.08 5.36 -7.97
CA GLY A 274 -11.89 6.54 -8.25
C GLY A 274 -12.58 7.09 -7.00
N GLY A 275 -13.11 6.19 -6.16
CA GLY A 275 -13.67 6.53 -4.85
C GLY A 275 -12.63 7.14 -3.90
N LEU A 276 -11.45 6.52 -3.78
CA LEU A 276 -10.36 7.02 -2.94
C LEU A 276 -9.82 8.38 -3.43
N LEU A 277 -9.66 8.59 -4.74
CA LEU A 277 -9.26 9.88 -5.31
C LEU A 277 -10.29 10.97 -5.06
N ARG A 278 -11.59 10.64 -5.16
CA ARG A 278 -12.68 11.56 -4.82
C ARG A 278 -12.64 11.94 -3.34
N LEU A 279 -12.39 10.99 -2.45
CA LEU A 279 -12.22 11.25 -1.02
C LEU A 279 -11.02 12.15 -0.76
N GLU A 280 -9.87 11.85 -1.36
CA GLU A 280 -8.63 12.64 -1.19
C GLU A 280 -8.79 14.10 -1.66
N ARG A 281 -9.56 14.33 -2.73
CA ARG A 281 -9.87 15.68 -3.22
C ARG A 281 -10.78 16.47 -2.28
N ARG A 282 -11.68 15.80 -1.57
CA ARG A 282 -12.65 16.43 -0.64
C ARG A 282 -12.19 16.44 0.81
N ALA A 283 -11.11 15.72 1.11
CA ALA A 283 -10.63 15.55 2.47
C ALA A 283 -10.15 16.88 3.06
N ASP A 284 -10.47 17.09 4.34
CA ASP A 284 -9.96 18.21 5.12
C ASP A 284 -8.42 18.13 5.16
N ARG A 285 -7.76 19.23 4.81
CA ARG A 285 -6.31 19.29 4.72
C ARG A 285 -5.64 19.70 6.03
N ALA A 286 -6.38 20.29 6.98
CA ALA A 286 -5.82 20.71 8.26
C ALA A 286 -5.11 19.58 9.05
N PRO A 287 -5.68 18.36 9.18
CA PRO A 287 -4.99 17.26 9.84
C PRO A 287 -4.04 16.46 8.94
N SER A 288 -3.84 16.86 7.67
CA SER A 288 -3.13 16.04 6.68
C SER A 288 -1.66 16.41 6.58
N ALA A 289 -0.78 15.42 6.53
CA ALA A 289 0.60 15.63 6.09
C ALA A 289 0.66 15.77 4.55
N ALA A 290 1.21 16.86 4.04
CA ALA A 290 1.24 17.15 2.60
C ALA A 290 2.00 16.06 1.81
N ALA A 291 3.06 15.51 2.39
CA ALA A 291 3.82 14.42 1.80
C ALA A 291 2.99 13.12 1.69
N GLU A 292 2.09 12.85 2.66
CA GLU A 292 1.18 11.70 2.61
C GLU A 292 0.18 11.82 1.48
N VAL A 293 -0.42 12.99 1.31
CA VAL A 293 -1.35 13.26 0.20
C VAL A 293 -0.66 12.99 -1.14
N ARG A 294 0.54 13.55 -1.36
CA ARG A 294 1.28 13.36 -2.62
C ARG A 294 1.56 11.89 -2.88
N LEU A 295 2.03 11.16 -1.87
CA LEU A 295 2.34 9.74 -1.97
C LEU A 295 1.10 8.90 -2.29
N ASN A 296 -0.04 9.22 -1.68
CA ASN A 296 -1.32 8.57 -1.97
C ASN A 296 -1.75 8.81 -3.42
N LEU A 297 -1.69 10.05 -3.90
CA LEU A 297 -2.09 10.40 -5.27
C LEU A 297 -1.22 9.71 -6.32
N VAL A 298 0.11 9.75 -6.17
CA VAL A 298 1.05 9.10 -7.10
C VAL A 298 0.77 7.61 -7.20
N PHE A 299 0.60 6.93 -6.05
CA PHE A 299 0.34 5.50 -6.03
C PHE A 299 -1.02 5.14 -6.63
N LEU A 300 -2.08 5.89 -6.30
CA LEU A 300 -3.42 5.64 -6.85
C LEU A 300 -3.47 5.86 -8.38
N VAL A 301 -2.82 6.91 -8.88
CA VAL A 301 -2.75 7.17 -10.33
C VAL A 301 -1.97 6.07 -11.05
N LEU A 302 -0.80 5.68 -10.52
CA LEU A 302 -0.02 4.58 -11.10
C LEU A 302 -0.83 3.28 -11.16
N LEU A 303 -1.49 2.93 -10.06
CA LEU A 303 -2.31 1.71 -10.00
C LEU A 303 -3.50 1.78 -10.96
N ALA A 304 -4.10 2.95 -11.16
CA ALA A 304 -5.17 3.15 -12.14
C ALA A 304 -4.65 3.00 -13.58
N LEU A 305 -3.46 3.51 -13.89
CA LEU A 305 -2.84 3.36 -15.21
C LEU A 305 -2.55 1.89 -15.52
N VAL A 306 -2.05 1.12 -14.55
CA VAL A 306 -1.84 -0.33 -14.70
C VAL A 306 -3.16 -1.06 -14.93
N ALA A 307 -4.19 -0.80 -14.13
CA ALA A 307 -5.50 -1.44 -14.29
C ALA A 307 -6.17 -1.08 -15.63
N ALA A 308 -6.17 0.21 -15.99
CA ALA A 308 -6.76 0.70 -17.23
C ALA A 308 -6.02 0.17 -18.47
N SER A 309 -4.69 0.13 -18.45
CA SER A 309 -3.91 -0.44 -19.55
C SER A 309 -4.16 -1.95 -19.71
N GLY A 310 -4.33 -2.69 -18.62
CA GLY A 310 -4.68 -4.12 -18.69
C GLY A 310 -6.06 -4.36 -19.31
N LEU A 311 -7.06 -3.55 -18.95
CA LEU A 311 -8.38 -3.58 -19.58
C LEU A 311 -8.33 -3.14 -21.05
N ALA A 312 -7.48 -2.16 -21.39
CA ALA A 312 -7.27 -1.72 -22.76
C ALA A 312 -6.67 -2.83 -23.63
N VAL A 313 -5.68 -3.57 -23.11
CA VAL A 313 -5.14 -4.76 -23.78
C VAL A 313 -6.25 -5.77 -24.05
N LEU A 314 -7.10 -6.06 -23.05
CA LEU A 314 -8.23 -6.99 -23.23
C LEU A 314 -9.21 -6.50 -24.31
N ALA A 315 -9.56 -5.21 -24.30
CA ALA A 315 -10.51 -4.62 -25.26
C ALA A 315 -9.96 -4.55 -26.69
N LEU A 316 -8.65 -4.36 -26.84
CA LEU A 316 -7.97 -4.15 -28.12
C LEU A 316 -7.23 -5.38 -28.63
N ARG A 317 -7.30 -6.52 -27.92
CA ARG A 317 -6.51 -7.74 -28.19
C ARG A 317 -6.64 -8.31 -29.60
N ASP A 318 -7.79 -8.12 -30.24
CA ASP A 318 -8.10 -8.66 -31.57
C ASP A 318 -7.88 -7.62 -32.70
N THR A 319 -7.20 -6.51 -32.39
CA THR A 319 -6.95 -5.36 -33.29
C THR A 319 -5.45 -5.14 -33.53
N PRO A 320 -5.07 -4.38 -34.58
CA PRO A 320 -3.71 -3.87 -34.79
C PRO A 320 -3.09 -3.10 -33.62
N ALA A 321 -3.91 -2.57 -32.70
CA ALA A 321 -3.42 -1.81 -31.55
C ALA A 321 -2.91 -2.72 -30.40
N MET A 322 -3.10 -4.03 -30.50
CA MET A 322 -2.74 -4.98 -29.44
C MET A 322 -1.26 -4.91 -29.07
N GLY A 323 -0.35 -4.90 -30.05
CA GLY A 323 1.09 -4.91 -29.78
C GLY A 323 1.55 -3.69 -28.98
N LEU A 324 1.12 -2.49 -29.37
CA LEU A 324 1.45 -1.25 -28.64
C LEU A 324 0.82 -1.19 -27.25
N THR A 325 -0.44 -1.60 -27.12
CA THR A 325 -1.14 -1.58 -25.83
C THR A 325 -0.55 -2.61 -24.86
N LEU A 326 -0.13 -3.77 -25.36
CA LEU A 326 0.60 -4.78 -24.59
C LEU A 326 1.94 -4.22 -24.09
N SER A 327 2.73 -3.61 -24.97
CA SER A 327 4.02 -3.02 -24.60
C SER A 327 3.88 -1.89 -23.58
N LEU A 328 2.86 -1.04 -23.74
CA LEU A 328 2.51 -0.01 -22.76
C LEU A 328 2.19 -0.64 -21.39
N HIS A 329 1.31 -1.64 -21.37
CA HIS A 329 0.91 -2.31 -20.14
C HIS A 329 2.11 -3.00 -19.45
N LEU A 330 2.93 -3.72 -20.21
CA LEU A 330 4.10 -4.42 -19.69
C LEU A 330 5.13 -3.44 -19.09
N GLY A 331 5.39 -2.32 -19.79
CA GLY A 331 6.25 -1.26 -19.28
C GLY A 331 5.74 -0.66 -17.96
N LEU A 332 4.43 -0.39 -17.88
CA LEU A 332 3.80 0.11 -16.65
C LEU A 332 3.88 -0.90 -15.50
N VAL A 333 3.63 -2.18 -15.77
CA VAL A 333 3.70 -3.27 -14.77
C VAL A 333 5.13 -3.45 -14.26
N ILE A 334 6.11 -3.61 -15.15
CA ILE A 334 7.52 -3.78 -14.78
C ILE A 334 8.00 -2.55 -14.01
N GLY A 335 7.76 -1.34 -14.52
CA GLY A 335 8.12 -0.11 -13.84
C GLY A 335 7.50 -0.02 -12.45
N SER A 336 6.23 -0.41 -12.30
CA SER A 336 5.53 -0.44 -11.00
C SER A 336 6.18 -1.40 -10.01
N PHE A 337 6.61 -2.58 -10.45
CA PHE A 337 7.33 -3.53 -9.59
C PHE A 337 8.70 -3.00 -9.16
N VAL A 338 9.43 -2.33 -10.05
CA VAL A 338 10.73 -1.72 -9.73
C VAL A 338 10.60 -0.68 -8.61
N VAL A 339 9.59 0.19 -8.68
CA VAL A 339 9.35 1.24 -7.69
C VAL A 339 8.52 0.79 -6.48
N LEU A 340 7.99 -0.44 -6.50
CA LEU A 340 7.11 -0.95 -5.44
C LEU A 340 7.70 -0.80 -4.03
N PRO A 341 9.00 -1.12 -3.79
CA PRO A 341 9.62 -1.00 -2.47
C PRO A 341 9.72 0.44 -1.94
N VAL A 342 9.66 1.45 -2.81
CA VAL A 342 9.71 2.89 -2.46
C VAL A 342 8.37 3.61 -2.61
N SER A 343 7.31 2.86 -2.89
CA SER A 343 5.97 3.38 -3.10
C SER A 343 5.13 3.34 -1.82
N LYS A 344 3.93 3.92 -1.86
CA LYS A 344 2.94 3.76 -0.78
C LYS A 344 2.63 2.30 -0.48
N ALA A 345 2.80 1.38 -1.43
CA ALA A 345 2.36 -0.03 -1.30
C ALA A 345 2.90 -0.72 -0.03
N VAL A 346 4.11 -0.38 0.42
CA VAL A 346 4.74 -0.95 1.62
C VAL A 346 3.91 -0.76 2.89
N HIS A 347 3.01 0.24 2.90
CA HIS A 347 2.14 0.48 4.06
C HIS A 347 1.31 -0.73 4.45
N GLY A 348 0.87 -1.56 3.49
CA GLY A 348 0.08 -2.75 3.79
C GLY A 348 0.84 -3.71 4.68
N VAL A 349 2.14 -3.89 4.39
CA VAL A 349 3.05 -4.78 5.12
C VAL A 349 3.38 -4.21 6.51
N TYR A 350 3.72 -2.93 6.60
CA TYR A 350 4.09 -2.27 7.86
C TYR A 350 2.91 -2.15 8.83
N ARG A 351 1.73 -1.76 8.31
CA ARG A 351 0.50 -1.72 9.11
C ARG A 351 0.09 -3.09 9.60
N SER A 352 0.24 -4.14 8.77
CA SER A 352 -0.07 -5.51 9.18
C SER A 352 0.82 -5.98 10.34
N MET A 353 2.12 -5.68 10.29
CA MET A 353 3.04 -5.97 11.38
C MET A 353 2.75 -5.15 12.64
N ALA A 354 2.40 -3.86 12.50
CA ALA A 354 1.96 -3.05 13.64
C ALA A 354 0.69 -3.61 14.29
N LEU A 355 -0.29 -4.06 13.50
CA LEU A 355 -1.50 -4.70 14.00
C LEU A 355 -1.21 -6.03 14.71
N LEU A 356 -0.26 -6.81 14.19
CA LEU A 356 0.20 -8.02 14.85
C LEU A 356 0.84 -7.71 16.21
N ARG A 357 1.75 -6.73 16.27
CA ARG A 357 2.30 -6.24 17.56
C ARG A 357 1.20 -5.83 18.52
N ALA A 358 0.24 -5.02 18.07
CA ALA A 358 -0.87 -4.57 18.90
C ALA A 358 -1.73 -5.73 19.43
N ALA A 359 -1.91 -6.79 18.64
CA ALA A 359 -2.61 -7.99 19.07
C ALA A 359 -1.79 -8.80 20.09
N ILE A 360 -0.47 -8.87 19.94
CA ILE A 360 0.44 -9.51 20.91
C ILE A 360 0.40 -8.76 22.24
N ASP A 361 0.52 -7.44 22.22
CA ASP A 361 0.49 -6.59 23.42
C ASP A 361 -0.82 -6.76 24.22
N ARG A 362 -1.94 -7.03 23.53
CA ARG A 362 -3.24 -7.35 24.18
C ARG A 362 -3.31 -8.77 24.74
N ALA A 363 -2.57 -9.71 24.15
CA ALA A 363 -2.56 -11.11 24.56
C ALA A 363 -1.63 -11.38 25.76
N VAL A 364 -0.69 -10.47 26.02
CA VAL A 364 0.21 -10.53 27.18
C VAL A 364 -0.46 -9.79 28.36
N PRO A 365 -0.72 -10.47 29.49
CA PRO A 365 -1.23 -9.80 30.68
C PRO A 365 -0.26 -8.68 31.11
N ARG A 366 -0.77 -7.46 31.30
CA ARG A 366 0.03 -6.41 31.94
C ARG A 366 0.34 -6.87 33.37
N PRO A 367 1.60 -6.81 33.84
CA PRO A 367 1.90 -7.09 35.23
C PRO A 367 1.02 -6.17 36.08
N ARG A 368 0.25 -6.75 37.00
CA ARG A 368 -0.43 -5.97 38.03
C ARG A 368 0.67 -5.17 38.73
N ARG A 369 0.54 -3.84 38.78
CA ARG A 369 1.37 -3.04 39.70
C ARG A 369 1.14 -3.68 41.08
N GLY A 370 2.17 -4.32 41.62
CA GLY A 370 2.14 -4.73 43.02
C GLY A 370 1.91 -3.45 43.81
N GLY A 371 0.83 -3.41 44.59
CA GLY A 371 0.76 -2.44 45.66
C GLY A 371 1.88 -2.79 46.62
N GLU A 372 2.93 -1.98 46.64
CA GLU A 372 3.77 -1.89 47.82
C GLU A 372 2.89 -1.20 48.88
N GLU A 373 2.43 -2.00 49.84
CA GLU A 373 1.91 -1.52 51.14
C GLU A 373 3.04 -0.92 51.98
#